data_AF-A0A6A0GSN6-F1
#
_entry.id   AF-A0A6A0GSN6-F1
#
_cell.length_a   1.000
_cell.length_b   1.000
_cell.length_c   1.000
_cell.angle_alpha   90.00
_cell.angle_beta   90.00
_cell.angle_gamma   90.00
#
_symmetry.space_group_name_H-M   'P 1'
#
loop_
_entity.id
_entity.type
_entity.pdbx_description
1 polymer ?
#
loop_
_entity_poly.entity_id
_entity_poly.type
_entity_poly.pdbx_seq_one_letter_code
_entity_poly.pdbx_strand_id
1 'polypeptide(L)'
;MNPQEAAQSIFPGLARALQKYLRVTRQQPRHSMDAILSHLALCLQHDMSPRAFLEKYLQPTPILQNDQEHRGVQSWGLVCEQLLSRPIKAGTVFQLRQNDVSLLCCVQPLPHYNISEEIIHPKSNKFVLRLNSETSV
;
A
#
# COMPACT_ATOMS: atom_id res chain seq x y z
N MET A 1 17.30 -19.21 4.90
CA MET A 1 17.54 -17.97 4.15
C MET A 1 16.69 -16.88 4.75
N ASN A 2 17.25 -15.69 5.00
CA ASN A 2 16.45 -14.55 5.45
C ASN A 2 15.54 -14.09 4.28
N PRO A 3 14.21 -13.95 4.46
CA PRO A 3 13.31 -13.52 3.40
C PRO A 3 13.72 -12.19 2.75
N GLN A 4 14.38 -11.31 3.49
CA GLN A 4 14.90 -10.04 2.97
C GLN A 4 16.07 -10.22 1.99
N GLU A 5 17.00 -11.13 2.29
CA GLU A 5 18.14 -11.44 1.39
C GLU A 5 17.64 -12.07 0.08
N ALA A 6 16.65 -12.95 0.19
CA ALA A 6 16.00 -13.56 -0.97
C ALA A 6 15.27 -12.52 -1.83
N ALA A 7 14.57 -11.56 -1.20
CA ALA A 7 13.94 -10.47 -1.93
C ALA A 7 14.98 -9.60 -2.65
N GLN A 8 16.10 -9.26 -2.00
CA GLN A 8 17.18 -8.47 -2.59
C GLN A 8 17.86 -9.15 -3.77
N SER A 9 18.00 -10.48 -3.76
CA SER A 9 18.63 -11.21 -4.85
C SER A 9 17.73 -11.33 -6.09
N ILE A 10 16.41 -11.44 -5.90
CA ILE A 10 15.43 -11.59 -6.99
C ILE A 10 15.06 -10.22 -7.58
N PHE A 11 15.00 -9.17 -6.77
CA PHE A 11 14.49 -7.85 -7.17
C PHE A 11 15.15 -7.24 -8.42
N PRO A 12 16.48 -7.34 -8.65
CA PRO A 12 17.10 -6.81 -9.86
C PRO A 12 16.51 -7.35 -11.16
N GLY A 13 16.04 -8.61 -11.17
CA GLY A 13 15.44 -9.23 -12.34
C GLY A 13 14.06 -8.66 -12.74
N LEU A 14 13.35 -8.06 -11.78
CA LEU A 14 12.00 -7.50 -11.99
C LEU A 14 11.92 -5.97 -11.86
N ALA A 15 12.93 -5.35 -11.25
CA ALA A 15 12.95 -3.92 -10.93
C ALA A 15 12.65 -3.04 -12.15
N ARG A 16 13.31 -3.30 -13.28
CA ARG A 16 13.14 -2.48 -14.50
C ARG A 16 11.70 -2.51 -15.03
N ALA A 17 11.09 -3.68 -15.09
CA ALA A 17 9.73 -3.84 -15.59
C ALA A 17 8.71 -3.20 -14.64
N LEU A 18 8.85 -3.45 -13.34
CA LEU A 18 7.96 -2.89 -12.32
C LEU A 18 8.06 -1.37 -12.26
N GLN A 19 9.28 -0.81 -12.21
CA GLN A 19 9.48 0.65 -12.21
C GLN A 19 8.92 1.31 -13.47
N LYS A 20 9.10 0.69 -14.65
CA LYS A 20 8.50 1.17 -15.90
C LYS A 20 6.98 1.21 -15.79
N TYR A 21 6.36 0.14 -15.29
CA TYR A 21 4.92 0.09 -15.08
C TYR A 21 4.44 1.19 -14.11
N LEU A 22 5.05 1.28 -12.93
CA LEU A 22 4.70 2.28 -11.90
C LEU A 22 4.85 3.72 -12.39
N ARG A 23 5.82 3.97 -13.29
CA ARG A 23 6.01 5.29 -13.91
C ARG A 23 4.90 5.60 -14.90
N VAL A 24 4.56 4.66 -15.79
CA VAL A 24 3.51 4.82 -16.80
C VAL A 24 2.13 5.00 -16.15
N THR A 25 1.86 4.27 -15.06
CA THR A 25 0.60 4.37 -14.30
C THR A 25 0.59 5.51 -13.28
N ARG A 26 1.66 6.31 -13.20
CA ARG A 26 1.83 7.42 -12.23
C ARG A 26 1.72 6.97 -10.76
N GLN A 27 2.05 5.73 -10.46
CA GLN A 27 2.03 5.13 -9.11
C GLN A 27 3.38 5.25 -8.39
N GLN A 28 4.46 5.63 -9.08
CA GLN A 28 5.82 5.73 -8.52
C GLN A 28 5.91 6.48 -7.16
N PRO A 29 5.22 7.62 -6.92
CA PRO A 29 5.31 8.32 -5.63
C PRO A 29 4.77 7.52 -4.44
N ARG A 30 3.90 6.54 -4.69
CA ARG A 30 3.24 5.73 -3.66
C ARG A 30 4.04 4.49 -3.27
N HIS A 31 5.07 4.13 -4.05
CA HIS A 31 5.81 2.88 -3.90
C HIS A 31 7.31 3.15 -3.88
N SER A 32 7.86 3.32 -2.67
CA SER A 32 9.31 3.36 -2.47
C SER A 32 9.95 1.99 -2.74
N MET A 33 11.25 1.97 -3.05
CA MET A 33 12.00 0.73 -3.25
C MET A 33 11.94 -0.16 -2.00
N ASP A 34 12.13 0.41 -0.81
CA ASP A 34 12.08 -0.31 0.46
C ASP A 34 10.72 -0.94 0.71
N ALA A 35 9.63 -0.25 0.36
CA ALA A 35 8.27 -0.78 0.50
C ALA A 35 8.01 -1.95 -0.46
N ILE A 36 8.60 -1.91 -1.66
CA ILE A 36 8.50 -3.01 -2.64
C ILE A 36 9.32 -4.22 -2.16
N LEU A 37 10.56 -4.01 -1.70
CA LEU A 37 11.42 -5.08 -1.16
C LEU A 37 10.80 -5.72 0.09
N SER A 38 10.27 -4.91 1.00
CA SER A 38 9.58 -5.40 2.20
C SER A 38 8.36 -6.24 1.85
N HIS A 39 7.59 -5.83 0.85
CA HIS A 39 6.45 -6.59 0.36
C HIS A 39 6.87 -7.91 -0.30
N LEU A 40 7.92 -7.89 -1.12
CA LEU A 40 8.46 -9.10 -1.76
C LEU A 40 8.96 -10.10 -0.70
N ALA A 41 9.69 -9.63 0.32
CA ALA A 41 10.14 -10.47 1.43
C ALA A 41 8.96 -11.12 2.17
N LEU A 42 7.88 -10.37 2.40
CA LEU A 42 6.65 -10.88 3.01
C LEU A 42 5.99 -11.96 2.15
N CYS A 43 5.91 -11.75 0.84
CA CYS A 43 5.38 -12.76 -0.09
C CYS A 43 6.20 -14.05 -0.07
N LEU A 44 7.53 -13.94 -0.01
CA LEU A 44 8.43 -15.09 0.08
C LEU A 44 8.31 -15.82 1.43
N GLN A 45 8.17 -15.07 2.52
CA GLN A 45 8.02 -15.64 3.86
C GLN A 45 6.75 -16.49 4.02
N HIS A 46 5.68 -16.12 3.31
CA HIS A 46 4.38 -16.80 3.38
C HIS A 46 4.09 -17.70 2.17
N ASP A 47 5.12 -18.06 1.39
CA ASP A 47 5.00 -18.90 0.18
C ASP A 47 3.89 -18.44 -0.79
N MET A 48 3.78 -17.13 -0.97
CA MET A 48 2.77 -16.53 -1.82
C MET A 48 3.12 -16.67 -3.30
N SER A 49 2.09 -16.75 -4.15
CA SER A 49 2.29 -16.79 -5.60
C SER A 49 2.87 -15.46 -6.14
N PRO A 50 3.58 -15.48 -7.28
CA PRO A 50 4.04 -14.25 -7.94
C PRO A 50 2.90 -13.28 -8.27
N ARG A 51 1.70 -13.81 -8.54
CA ARG A 51 0.49 -13.01 -8.76
C ARG A 51 0.11 -12.19 -7.53
N ALA A 52 0.20 -12.77 -6.33
CA ALA A 52 -0.14 -12.08 -5.09
C ALA A 52 0.78 -10.86 -4.85
N PHE A 53 2.07 -10.96 -5.22
CA PHE A 53 2.97 -9.80 -5.18
C PHE A 53 2.53 -8.70 -6.17
N LEU A 54 2.13 -9.07 -7.38
CA LEU A 54 1.76 -8.11 -8.42
C LEU A 54 0.40 -7.44 -8.17
N GLU A 55 -0.54 -8.13 -7.52
CA GLU A 55 -1.91 -7.61 -7.29
C GLU A 55 -1.92 -6.25 -6.59
N LYS A 56 -0.97 -6.00 -5.68
CA LYS A 56 -0.80 -4.70 -5.01
C LYS A 56 -0.59 -3.51 -5.97
N TYR A 57 -0.03 -3.75 -7.15
CA TYR A 57 0.27 -2.73 -8.15
C TYR A 57 -0.72 -2.74 -9.32
N LEU A 58 -1.36 -3.89 -9.58
CA LEU A 58 -2.27 -4.08 -10.70
C LEU A 58 -3.72 -3.74 -10.38
N GLN A 59 -4.17 -3.90 -9.12
CA GLN A 59 -5.53 -3.59 -8.72
C GLN A 59 -5.62 -2.26 -7.98
N PRO A 60 -6.38 -1.27 -8.49
CA PRO A 60 -6.73 -0.10 -7.70
C PRO A 60 -7.69 -0.55 -6.58
N THR A 61 -7.23 -0.52 -5.34
CA THR A 61 -8.01 -0.98 -4.18
C THR A 61 -9.25 -0.09 -4.01
N PRO A 62 -10.47 -0.65 -3.91
CA PRO A 62 -11.60 0.10 -3.40
C PRO A 62 -11.36 0.39 -1.91
N ILE A 63 -11.53 1.65 -1.53
CA ILE A 63 -11.22 2.13 -0.16
C ILE A 63 -12.48 2.05 0.73
N LEU A 64 -13.66 1.87 0.13
CA LEU A 64 -14.96 1.86 0.79
C LEU A 64 -15.87 0.86 0.07
N GLN A 65 -16.39 -0.12 0.79
CA GLN A 65 -17.46 -1.01 0.30
C GLN A 65 -18.81 -0.42 0.72
N ASN A 66 -19.77 -0.44 -0.20
CA ASN A 66 -21.15 0.02 0.04
C ASN A 66 -21.92 -1.06 0.81
N ASP A 67 -22.82 -0.68 1.71
CA ASP A 67 -23.70 -1.60 2.46
C ASP A 67 -24.57 -2.48 1.55
N GLN A 68 -24.71 -2.13 0.27
CA GLN A 68 -25.43 -2.96 -0.71
C GLN A 68 -24.63 -4.15 -1.26
N GLU A 69 -23.32 -4.22 -1.00
CA GLU A 69 -22.45 -5.35 -1.42
C GLU A 69 -22.31 -6.43 -0.34
N HIS A 70 -23.28 -6.57 0.56
CA HIS A 70 -23.31 -7.65 1.56
C HIS A 70 -23.35 -9.02 0.87
N ARG A 71 -22.18 -9.65 0.75
CA ARG A 71 -22.06 -11.08 0.41
C ARG A 71 -22.38 -11.90 1.66
N GLY A 72 -22.94 -13.09 1.46
CA GLY A 72 -23.20 -14.03 2.55
C GLY A 72 -21.92 -14.33 3.37
N VAL A 73 -22.10 -14.61 4.66
CA VAL A 73 -21.00 -14.93 5.58
C VAL A 73 -20.19 -16.11 5.02
N GLN A 74 -18.87 -15.92 4.88
CA GLN A 74 -17.96 -16.94 4.41
C GLN A 74 -17.14 -17.52 5.58
N SER A 75 -16.90 -18.83 5.55
CA SER A 75 -16.01 -19.50 6.50
C SER A 75 -14.57 -19.51 5.99
N TRP A 76 -13.64 -19.04 6.82
CA TRP A 76 -12.21 -18.96 6.51
C TRP A 76 -11.40 -19.52 7.68
N GLY A 77 -10.37 -20.31 7.39
CA GLY A 77 -9.39 -20.75 8.38
C GLY A 77 -8.38 -19.63 8.65
N LEU A 78 -8.27 -19.21 9.91
CA LEU A 78 -7.28 -18.21 10.34
C LEU A 78 -5.95 -18.88 10.69
N VAL A 79 -4.87 -18.40 10.08
CA VAL A 79 -3.49 -18.79 10.39
C VAL A 79 -2.73 -17.54 10.83
N CYS A 80 -2.28 -17.49 12.08
CA CYS A 80 -1.55 -16.35 12.62
C CYS A 80 -0.49 -16.77 13.64
N GLU A 81 0.56 -15.97 13.76
CA GLU A 81 1.65 -16.13 14.75
C GLU A 81 1.26 -15.60 16.15
N GLN A 82 0.16 -14.85 16.26
CA GLN A 82 -0.28 -14.20 17.50
C GLN A 82 -1.36 -15.02 18.22
N LEU A 83 -1.38 -14.93 19.55
CA LEU A 83 -2.43 -15.51 20.39
C LEU A 83 -3.80 -14.87 20.10
N LEU A 84 -4.80 -15.70 19.82
CA LEU A 84 -6.17 -15.27 19.47
C LEU A 84 -6.90 -14.56 20.62
N SER A 85 -6.44 -14.74 21.86
CA SER A 85 -7.00 -14.04 23.02
C SER A 85 -6.58 -12.57 23.12
N ARG A 86 -5.60 -12.14 22.32
CA ARG A 86 -5.12 -10.75 22.32
C ARG A 86 -5.92 -9.90 21.34
N PRO A 87 -6.15 -8.61 21.65
CA PRO A 87 -6.77 -7.69 20.71
C PRO A 87 -5.87 -7.52 19.47
N ILE A 88 -6.52 -7.33 18.32
CA ILE A 88 -5.86 -7.06 17.05
C ILE A 88 -5.14 -5.71 17.12
N LYS A 89 -3.92 -5.65 16.56
CA LYS A 89 -3.09 -4.45 16.57
C LYS A 89 -2.82 -3.98 15.15
N ALA A 90 -2.53 -2.69 15.02
CA ALA A 90 -2.01 -2.15 13.77
C ALA A 90 -0.73 -2.89 13.37
N GLY A 91 -0.64 -3.25 12.10
CA GLY A 91 0.48 -4.01 11.54
C GLY A 91 0.42 -5.52 11.82
N THR A 92 -0.62 -6.04 12.50
CA THR A 92 -0.81 -7.49 12.61
C THR A 92 -1.00 -8.08 11.20
N VAL A 93 -0.19 -9.08 10.88
CA VAL A 93 -0.28 -9.85 9.63
C VAL A 93 -0.77 -11.26 9.95
N PHE A 94 -1.74 -11.74 9.18
CA PHE A 94 -2.29 -13.09 9.29
C PHE A 94 -2.75 -13.59 7.92
N GLN A 95 -2.95 -14.90 7.81
CA GLN A 95 -3.42 -15.53 6.59
C GLN A 95 -4.83 -16.09 6.80
N LEU A 96 -5.72 -15.82 5.85
CA LEU A 96 -7.02 -16.49 5.76
C LEU A 96 -6.94 -17.53 4.65
N ARG A 97 -7.40 -18.76 4.94
CA ARG A 97 -7.43 -19.86 3.97
C ARG A 97 -8.84 -20.37 3.75
N GLN A 98 -9.21 -20.59 2.50
CA GLN A 98 -10.46 -21.21 2.10
C GLN A 98 -10.21 -22.06 0.85
N ASN A 99 -10.32 -23.38 0.99
CA ASN A 99 -10.01 -24.35 -0.07
C ASN A 99 -8.62 -24.06 -0.68
N ASP A 100 -8.55 -23.80 -1.99
CA ASP A 100 -7.32 -23.51 -2.74
C ASP A 100 -6.94 -22.02 -2.73
N VAL A 101 -7.69 -21.19 -2.00
CA VAL A 101 -7.49 -19.74 -1.93
C VAL A 101 -6.86 -19.35 -0.60
N SER A 102 -5.83 -18.53 -0.66
CA SER A 102 -5.22 -17.90 0.50
C SER A 102 -5.14 -16.38 0.35
N LEU A 103 -5.45 -15.67 1.43
CA LEU A 103 -5.36 -14.22 1.53
C LEU A 103 -4.35 -13.87 2.61
N LEU A 104 -3.43 -12.97 2.29
CA LEU A 104 -2.54 -12.36 3.28
C LEU A 104 -3.13 -11.02 3.70
N CYS A 105 -3.50 -10.91 4.96
CA CYS A 105 -4.17 -9.75 5.52
C CYS A 105 -3.21 -8.96 6.41
N CYS A 106 -3.22 -7.64 6.27
CA CYS A 106 -2.51 -6.71 7.14
C CYS A 106 -3.48 -5.71 7.73
N VAL A 107 -3.45 -5.56 9.05
CA VAL A 107 -4.34 -4.68 9.79
C VAL A 107 -3.82 -3.26 9.72
N GLN A 108 -4.58 -2.36 9.12
CA GLN A 108 -4.25 -0.94 9.08
C GLN A 108 -5.28 -0.14 9.88
N PRO A 109 -4.86 0.82 10.72
CA PRO A 109 -5.79 1.71 11.40
C PRO A 109 -6.46 2.61 10.35
N LEU A 110 -7.77 2.83 10.50
CA LEU A 110 -8.48 3.81 9.70
C LEU A 110 -8.00 5.21 10.07
N PRO A 111 -7.54 6.03 9.09
CA PRO A 111 -7.16 7.40 9.36
C PRO A 111 -8.39 8.21 9.80
N HIS A 112 -8.27 8.92 10.93
CA HIS A 112 -9.25 9.93 11.31
C HIS A 112 -8.93 11.22 10.57
N TYR A 113 -9.80 11.61 9.64
CA TYR A 113 -9.71 12.90 8.96
C TYR A 113 -10.57 13.93 9.69
N ASN A 114 -9.95 15.03 10.12
CA ASN A 114 -10.68 16.23 10.54
C ASN A 114 -10.60 17.25 9.39
N ILE A 115 -11.66 17.33 8.59
CA ILE A 115 -11.75 18.25 7.46
C ILE A 115 -12.49 19.49 7.95
N SER A 116 -11.81 20.63 7.98
CA SER A 116 -12.39 21.93 8.26
C SER A 116 -12.24 22.84 7.03
N GLU A 117 -13.31 23.52 6.66
CA GLU A 117 -13.27 24.57 5.64
C GLU A 117 -12.98 25.92 6.31
N GLU A 118 -11.96 26.63 5.83
CA GLU A 118 -11.60 27.96 6.32
C GLU A 118 -11.72 28.97 5.18
N ILE A 119 -12.52 30.03 5.40
CA ILE A 119 -12.70 31.10 4.42
C ILE A 119 -11.49 32.03 4.52
N ILE A 120 -10.52 31.84 3.63
CA ILE A 120 -9.34 32.70 3.58
C ILE A 120 -9.71 34.04 2.94
N HIS A 121 -9.49 35.14 3.65
CA HIS A 121 -9.71 36.48 3.10
C HIS A 121 -8.85 36.71 1.83
N PRO A 122 -9.41 37.25 0.73
CA PRO A 122 -8.66 37.47 -0.52
C PRO A 122 -7.43 38.40 -0.37
N LYS A 123 -7.41 39.22 0.69
CA LYS A 123 -6.28 40.12 0.99
C LYS A 123 -5.11 39.41 1.69
N SER A 124 -5.35 38.31 2.40
CA SER A 124 -4.31 37.56 3.13
C SER A 124 -3.59 36.51 2.27
N ASN A 125 -4.13 36.19 1.09
CA ASN A 125 -3.58 35.16 0.20
C ASN A 125 -3.24 35.70 -1.19
N LYS A 126 -2.57 36.86 -1.25
CA LYS A 126 -2.07 37.41 -2.50
C LYS A 126 -0.75 36.74 -2.88
N PHE A 127 -0.74 36.04 -4.00
CA PHE A 127 0.50 35.64 -4.65
C PHE A 127 1.23 36.90 -5.12
N VAL A 128 2.26 37.32 -4.38
CA VAL A 128 3.12 38.44 -4.78
C VAL A 128 4.26 37.88 -5.60
N LEU A 129 4.18 38.02 -6.92
CA LEU A 129 5.29 37.74 -7.81
C LEU A 129 6.30 38.89 -7.69
N ARG A 130 7.37 38.70 -6.91
CA ARG A 130 8.47 39.68 -6.83
C ARG A 130 9.43 39.42 -7.99
N LEU A 131 9.25 40.16 -9.07
CA LEU A 131 10.22 40.21 -10.17
C LEU A 131 11.39 41.09 -9.70
N ASN A 132 12.46 40.47 -9.24
CA ASN A 132 13.74 41.16 -9.10
C ASN A 132 14.30 41.31 -10.52
N SER A 133 14.16 42.51 -11.09
CA SER A 133 14.79 42.87 -12.35
C SER A 133 16.30 43.07 -12.13
N GLU A 134 17.05 41.97 -12.04
CA GLU A 134 18.52 41.96 -11.96
C GLU A 134 19.19 42.03 -13.35
N THR A 135 18.60 42.75 -14.29
CA THR A 135 19.27 43.09 -15.56
C THR A 135 18.90 44.52 -15.97
N SER A 136 19.69 45.49 -15.53
CA SER A 136 19.81 46.79 -16.18
C SER A 136 20.61 46.61 -17.48
N VAL A 137 20.05 47.13 -18.57
CA VAL A 137 20.60 47.20 -19.94
C VAL A 137 22.01 47.76 -19.97
#